data_AF-A0A1T5APF4-F1
#
_entry.id   AF-A0A1T5APF4-F1
#
_cell.length_a   1.000
_cell.length_b   1.000
_cell.length_c   1.000
_cell.angle_alpha   90.00
_cell.angle_beta   90.00
_cell.angle_gamma   90.00
#
_symmetry.space_group_name_H-M   'P 1'
#
loop_
_entity.id
_entity.type
_entity.pdbx_description
1 polymer ?
#
loop_
_entity_poly.entity_id
_entity_poly.type
_entity_poly.pdbx_seq_one_letter_code
_entity_poly.pdbx_strand_id
1 'polypeptide(L)'
;MTPHDGGGRVGAHPPGQAAGQCHHEGVTIPKTILLFAIAAVAEIGGAWLVWQSVREGRAWWWAGLGVVALGLYGFAATLQPDAHFGRILAAYGGVFVAGSLAWGMIFDGFRPDRWDVLGSVICLFGVAIIMFAPREAG
;
A
#
# COMPACT_ATOMS: atom_id res chain seq x y z
N MET A 1 72.46 -10.40 1.69
CA MET A 1 72.79 -9.20 0.90
C MET A 1 71.52 -8.73 0.21
N THR A 2 70.74 -7.88 0.88
CA THR A 2 69.70 -7.04 0.26
C THR A 2 70.35 -5.72 -0.13
N PRO A 3 69.91 -5.09 -1.25
CA PRO A 3 69.44 -3.72 -1.09
C PRO A 3 68.27 -3.29 -2.01
N HIS A 4 67.35 -2.58 -1.37
CA HIS A 4 66.67 -1.32 -1.76
C HIS A 4 65.72 -1.20 -2.97
N ASP A 5 64.45 -1.00 -2.61
CA ASP A 5 63.65 0.22 -2.84
C ASP A 5 63.66 0.91 -4.21
N GLY A 6 62.54 0.79 -4.93
CA GLY A 6 61.89 1.92 -5.60
C GLY A 6 60.48 2.04 -4.98
N GLY A 7 60.07 3.13 -4.32
CA GLY A 7 59.91 4.47 -4.89
C GLY A 7 58.87 4.43 -6.01
N GLY A 8 57.65 4.95 -5.93
CA GLY A 8 56.91 5.77 -4.97
C GLY A 8 55.68 6.35 -5.71
N ARG A 9 54.71 6.87 -4.94
CA ARG A 9 53.58 7.75 -5.35
C ARG A 9 52.44 7.03 -6.09
N VAL A 10 51.31 6.75 -5.43
CA VAL A 10 50.24 7.72 -5.08
C VAL A 10 49.89 8.63 -6.25
N GLY A 11 48.69 8.43 -6.81
CA GLY A 11 47.97 9.45 -7.56
C GLY A 11 47.50 9.02 -8.94
N ALA A 12 46.31 8.43 -9.02
CA ALA A 12 45.30 8.74 -10.04
C ALA A 12 44.05 7.88 -9.81
N HIS A 13 43.22 8.26 -8.84
CA HIS A 13 41.79 8.00 -8.96
C HIS A 13 41.29 8.88 -10.12
N PRO A 14 40.74 8.35 -11.21
CA PRO A 14 40.11 9.20 -12.21
C PRO A 14 38.89 9.89 -11.57
N PRO A 15 38.76 11.23 -11.68
CA PRO A 15 37.58 11.96 -11.24
C PRO A 15 36.48 11.70 -12.27
N GLY A 16 35.75 10.62 -12.04
CA GLY A 16 34.67 10.15 -12.90
C GLY A 16 33.35 9.93 -12.16
N GLN A 17 33.22 10.45 -10.92
CA GLN A 17 31.90 10.66 -10.29
C GLN A 17 31.24 11.90 -10.92
N ALA A 18 31.11 11.89 -12.25
CA ALA A 18 30.20 12.77 -12.94
C ALA A 18 28.79 12.23 -12.70
N ALA A 19 28.13 12.80 -11.69
CA ALA A 19 26.77 13.32 -11.80
C ALA A 19 25.87 12.61 -12.83
N GLY A 20 25.66 11.30 -12.65
CA GLY A 20 24.55 10.57 -13.22
C GLY A 20 23.54 10.38 -12.10
N GLN A 21 22.88 11.48 -11.70
CA GLN A 21 21.63 11.40 -10.97
C GLN A 21 20.65 10.66 -11.87
N CYS A 22 20.67 9.32 -11.86
CA CYS A 22 19.48 8.57 -12.20
C CYS A 22 18.46 9.07 -11.19
N HIS A 23 17.53 9.87 -11.69
CA HIS A 23 16.30 10.19 -10.99
C HIS A 23 15.68 8.85 -10.58
N HIS A 24 16.04 8.37 -9.40
CA HIS A 24 15.08 7.65 -8.59
C HIS A 24 14.02 8.71 -8.33
N GLU A 25 13.02 8.79 -9.22
CA GLU A 25 11.69 9.27 -8.88
C GLU A 25 11.19 8.33 -7.79
N GLY A 26 11.77 8.49 -6.60
CA GLY A 26 11.52 7.69 -5.44
C GLY A 26 10.11 8.02 -5.05
N VAL A 27 9.18 7.13 -5.40
CA VAL A 27 7.92 7.09 -4.69
C VAL A 27 8.29 6.76 -3.24
N THR A 28 8.28 7.80 -2.41
CA THR A 28 8.61 7.68 -1.00
C THR A 28 7.54 6.80 -0.34
N ILE A 29 7.92 5.92 0.57
CA ILE A 29 7.01 5.04 1.33
C ILE A 29 5.74 5.78 1.83
N PRO A 30 5.82 7.03 2.33
CA PRO A 30 4.64 7.81 2.71
C PRO A 30 3.66 8.09 1.56
N LYS A 31 4.16 8.32 0.34
CA LYS A 31 3.34 8.55 -0.86
C LYS A 31 2.59 7.27 -1.24
N THR A 32 3.22 6.09 -1.14
CA THR A 32 2.55 4.80 -1.38
C THR A 32 1.47 4.53 -0.32
N ILE A 33 1.76 4.78 0.95
CA ILE A 33 0.77 4.62 2.04
C ILE A 33 -0.41 5.57 1.83
N LEU A 34 -0.16 6.81 1.43
CA LEU A 34 -1.22 7.80 1.16
C LEU A 34 -2.08 7.41 -0.04
N LEU A 35 -1.46 7.03 -1.16
CA LEU A 35 -2.17 6.52 -2.34
C LEU A 35 -3.01 5.30 -1.98
N PHE A 36 -2.48 4.43 -1.13
CA PHE A 36 -3.18 3.27 -0.66
C PHE A 36 -4.39 3.60 0.24
N ALA A 37 -4.24 4.54 1.19
CA ALA A 37 -5.34 4.96 2.03
C ALA A 37 -6.48 5.60 1.20
N ILE A 38 -6.12 6.42 0.21
CA ILE A 38 -7.08 7.04 -0.72
C ILE A 38 -7.76 5.95 -1.57
N ALA A 39 -7.01 4.97 -2.06
CA ALA A 39 -7.51 3.83 -2.81
C ALA A 39 -8.54 3.03 -1.98
N ALA A 40 -8.21 2.68 -0.73
CA ALA A 40 -9.11 1.94 0.16
C ALA A 40 -10.41 2.72 0.47
N VAL A 41 -10.31 4.04 0.69
CA VAL A 41 -11.49 4.90 0.89
C VAL A 41 -12.35 4.96 -0.37
N ALA A 42 -11.73 5.10 -1.55
CA ALA A 42 -12.44 5.12 -2.83
C ALA A 42 -13.09 3.76 -3.13
N GLU A 43 -12.45 2.66 -2.75
CA GLU A 43 -12.96 1.30 -2.92
C GLU A 43 -14.19 1.06 -2.02
N ILE A 44 -14.04 1.22 -0.70
CA ILE A 44 -15.10 0.97 0.29
C ILE A 44 -16.25 1.97 0.08
N GLY A 45 -15.92 3.26 -0.07
CA GLY A 45 -16.89 4.31 -0.31
C GLY A 45 -17.59 4.18 -1.66
N GLY A 46 -16.87 3.79 -2.72
CA GLY A 46 -17.44 3.56 -4.04
C GLY A 46 -18.43 2.39 -4.05
N ALA A 47 -18.08 1.28 -3.41
CA ALA A 47 -18.98 0.13 -3.24
C ALA A 47 -20.23 0.52 -2.43
N TRP A 48 -20.05 1.28 -1.34
CA TRP A 48 -21.16 1.79 -0.54
C TRP A 48 -22.08 2.73 -1.33
N LEU A 49 -21.54 3.64 -2.13
CA LEU A 49 -22.34 4.55 -2.97
C LEU A 49 -23.22 3.79 -3.99
N VAL A 50 -22.68 2.71 -4.59
CA VAL A 50 -23.46 1.82 -5.46
C VAL A 50 -24.55 1.10 -4.67
N TRP A 51 -24.22 0.58 -3.48
CA TRP A 51 -25.18 -0.07 -2.60
C TRP A 51 -26.35 0.85 -2.25
N GLN A 52 -26.09 2.11 -1.92
CA GLN A 52 -27.13 3.08 -1.57
C GLN A 52 -28.15 3.28 -2.70
N SER A 53 -27.72 3.32 -3.96
CA SER A 53 -28.69 3.41 -5.08
C SER A 53 -29.44 2.10 -5.32
N VAL A 54 -28.73 0.97 -5.32
CA VAL A 54 -29.29 -0.32 -5.77
C VAL A 54 -30.18 -0.96 -4.70
N ARG A 55 -29.81 -0.82 -3.42
CA ARG A 55 -30.47 -1.50 -2.30
C ARG A 55 -31.31 -0.56 -1.44
N GLU A 56 -30.82 0.66 -1.20
CA GLU A 56 -31.49 1.63 -0.31
C GLU A 56 -32.39 2.63 -1.05
N GLY A 57 -32.52 2.50 -2.38
CA GLY A 57 -33.42 3.33 -3.20
C GLY A 57 -32.95 4.79 -3.37
N ARG A 58 -31.67 5.09 -3.10
CA ARG A 58 -31.10 6.42 -3.36
C ARG A 58 -31.02 6.68 -4.87
N ALA A 59 -30.96 7.96 -5.26
CA ALA A 59 -30.92 8.34 -6.67
C ALA A 59 -29.73 7.70 -7.42
N TRP A 60 -29.94 7.32 -8.69
CA TRP A 60 -28.95 6.58 -9.51
C TRP A 60 -27.62 7.31 -9.75
N TRP A 61 -27.57 8.64 -9.58
CA TRP A 61 -26.32 9.38 -9.67
C TRP A 61 -25.32 9.02 -8.56
N TRP A 62 -25.79 8.49 -7.41
CA TRP A 62 -24.93 7.95 -6.36
C TRP A 62 -24.16 6.72 -6.86
N ALA A 63 -24.84 5.77 -7.53
CA ALA A 63 -24.17 4.66 -8.20
C ALA A 63 -23.21 5.13 -9.29
N GLY A 64 -23.56 6.17 -10.05
CA GLY A 64 -22.64 6.78 -11.03
C GLY A 64 -21.34 7.27 -10.38
N LEU A 65 -21.43 8.00 -9.27
CA LEU A 65 -20.26 8.41 -8.48
C LEU A 65 -19.49 7.21 -7.91
N GLY A 66 -20.20 6.20 -7.42
CA GLY A 66 -19.59 4.99 -6.89
C GLY A 66 -18.79 4.24 -7.94
N VAL A 67 -19.32 4.09 -9.15
CA VAL A 67 -18.60 3.48 -10.29
C VAL A 67 -17.37 4.28 -10.69
N VAL A 68 -17.47 5.61 -10.73
CA VAL A 68 -16.30 6.47 -11.01
C VAL A 68 -15.24 6.33 -9.92
N ALA A 69 -15.63 6.31 -8.65
CA ALA A 69 -14.71 6.11 -7.53
C ALA A 69 -14.01 4.74 -7.59
N LEU A 70 -14.76 3.68 -7.90
CA LEU A 70 -14.23 2.33 -8.11
C LEU A 70 -13.29 2.25 -9.32
N GLY A 71 -13.62 2.95 -10.41
CA GLY A 71 -12.75 3.08 -11.58
C GLY A 71 -11.43 3.76 -11.21
N LEU A 72 -11.50 4.92 -10.55
CA LEU A 72 -10.33 5.67 -10.08
C LEU A 72 -9.46 4.86 -9.12
N TYR A 73 -10.08 4.12 -8.20
CA TYR A 73 -9.40 3.15 -7.34
C TYR A 73 -8.63 2.12 -8.17
N GLY A 74 -9.26 1.49 -9.16
CA GLY A 74 -8.62 0.51 -10.03
C GLY A 74 -7.36 1.06 -10.71
N PHE A 75 -7.38 2.32 -11.15
CA PHE A 75 -6.20 3.00 -11.70
C PHE A 75 -5.18 3.40 -10.63
N ALA A 76 -5.61 3.80 -9.43
CA ALA A 76 -4.68 4.09 -8.34
C ALA A 76 -3.91 2.83 -7.90
N ALA A 77 -4.58 1.67 -7.90
CA ALA A 77 -3.98 0.39 -7.55
C ALA A 77 -2.88 -0.05 -8.53
N THR A 78 -2.93 0.36 -9.81
CA THR A 78 -1.90 0.02 -10.81
C THR A 78 -0.65 0.89 -10.71
N LEU A 79 -0.71 2.02 -10.00
CA LEU A 79 0.42 2.93 -9.80
C LEU A 79 1.32 2.53 -8.62
N GLN A 80 1.04 1.41 -7.95
CA GLN A 80 1.82 0.94 -6.79
C GLN A 80 3.22 0.43 -7.22
N PRO A 81 4.33 1.00 -6.72
CA PRO A 81 5.67 0.75 -7.26
C PRO A 81 6.48 -0.40 -6.61
N ASP A 82 5.89 -1.23 -5.75
CA ASP A 82 6.67 -2.13 -4.88
C ASP A 82 6.80 -3.60 -5.34
N ALA A 83 8.01 -4.16 -5.18
CA ALA A 83 8.44 -5.47 -5.69
C ALA A 83 7.97 -6.71 -4.88
N HIS A 84 7.19 -6.54 -3.80
CA HIS A 84 6.56 -7.64 -3.05
C HIS A 84 5.04 -7.54 -3.06
N PHE A 85 4.47 -7.48 -4.27
CA PHE A 85 3.03 -7.35 -4.55
C PHE A 85 2.16 -8.19 -3.60
N GLY A 86 2.50 -9.46 -3.39
CA GLY A 86 1.72 -10.37 -2.53
C GLY A 86 1.67 -9.98 -1.05
N ARG A 87 2.73 -9.41 -0.46
CA ARG A 87 2.74 -9.02 0.97
C ARG A 87 1.99 -7.73 1.21
N ILE A 88 2.11 -6.80 0.26
CA ILE A 88 1.39 -5.54 0.28
C ILE A 88 -0.12 -5.82 0.11
N LEU A 89 -0.49 -6.67 -0.84
CA LEU A 89 -1.88 -7.06 -1.07
C LEU A 89 -2.47 -7.83 0.13
N ALA A 90 -1.66 -8.65 0.81
CA ALA A 90 -2.07 -9.26 2.07
C ALA A 90 -2.35 -8.21 3.16
N ALA A 91 -1.46 -7.23 3.33
CA ALA A 91 -1.66 -6.12 4.27
C ALA A 91 -2.95 -5.34 3.95
N TYR A 92 -3.23 -5.15 2.66
CA TYR A 92 -4.43 -4.48 2.18
C TYR A 92 -5.70 -5.24 2.56
N GLY A 93 -5.71 -6.57 2.40
CA GLY A 93 -6.86 -7.39 2.78
C GLY A 93 -7.24 -7.22 4.25
N GLY A 94 -6.27 -7.20 5.17
CA GLY A 94 -6.56 -7.02 6.59
C GLY A 94 -7.06 -5.61 6.95
N VAL A 95 -6.44 -4.58 6.37
CA VAL A 95 -6.88 -3.18 6.56
C VAL A 95 -8.25 -2.95 5.92
N PHE A 96 -8.54 -3.59 4.79
CA PHE A 96 -9.84 -3.51 4.12
C PHE A 96 -10.95 -4.10 4.98
N VAL A 97 -10.72 -5.25 5.62
CA VAL A 97 -11.69 -5.86 6.56
C VAL A 97 -11.97 -4.91 7.73
N ALA A 98 -10.93 -4.41 8.39
CA ALA A 98 -11.10 -3.47 9.50
C ALA A 98 -11.76 -2.14 9.06
N GLY A 99 -11.35 -1.63 7.91
CA GLY A 99 -11.85 -0.39 7.32
C GLY A 99 -13.31 -0.49 6.90
N SER A 100 -13.75 -1.62 6.36
CA SER A 100 -15.15 -1.85 5.97
C SER A 100 -16.07 -1.85 7.19
N LEU A 101 -15.65 -2.47 8.30
CA LEU A 101 -16.38 -2.43 9.56
C LEU A 101 -16.43 -1.01 10.13
N ALA A 102 -15.31 -0.28 10.11
CA ALA A 102 -15.25 1.12 10.52
C ALA A 102 -16.13 2.04 9.66
N TRP A 103 -16.17 1.80 8.36
CA TRP A 103 -17.03 2.54 7.44
C TRP A 103 -18.50 2.31 7.78
N GLY A 104 -18.91 1.05 7.97
CA GLY A 104 -20.27 0.71 8.40
C GLY A 104 -20.63 1.36 9.74
N MET A 105 -19.69 1.42 10.69
CA MET A 105 -19.91 2.11 11.98
C MET A 105 -20.22 3.60 11.79
N ILE A 106 -19.48 4.27 10.91
CA ILE A 106 -19.57 5.73 10.71
C ILE A 106 -20.79 6.11 9.86
N PHE A 107 -21.01 5.41 8.75
CA PHE A 107 -22.00 5.81 7.73
C PHE A 107 -23.33 5.07 7.84
N ASP A 108 -23.32 3.81 8.28
CA ASP A 108 -24.53 2.97 8.36
C ASP A 108 -25.01 2.77 9.82
N GLY A 109 -24.29 3.31 10.81
CA GLY A 109 -24.59 3.10 12.23
C GLY A 109 -24.44 1.64 12.67
N PHE A 110 -23.74 0.83 11.87
CA PHE A 110 -23.47 -0.58 12.15
C PHE A 110 -22.76 -0.74 13.49
N ARG A 111 -23.19 -1.72 14.29
CA ARG A 111 -22.54 -2.04 15.56
C ARG A 111 -21.84 -3.39 15.40
N PRO A 112 -20.50 -3.41 15.31
CA PRO A 112 -19.77 -4.66 15.15
C PRO A 112 -20.09 -5.57 16.32
N ASP A 113 -20.43 -6.81 16.00
CA ASP A 113 -20.61 -7.82 17.03
C ASP A 113 -19.25 -8.37 17.49
N ARG A 114 -19.28 -9.26 18.48
CA ARG A 114 -18.06 -9.87 19.01
C ARG A 114 -17.31 -10.72 17.97
N TRP A 115 -18.03 -11.25 16.98
CA TRP A 115 -17.48 -12.07 15.91
C TRP A 115 -16.84 -11.22 14.81
N ASP A 116 -17.42 -10.06 14.48
CA ASP A 116 -16.86 -9.08 13.55
C ASP A 116 -15.52 -8.55 14.06
N VAL A 117 -15.48 -8.20 15.36
CA VAL A 117 -14.25 -7.74 16.01
C VAL A 117 -13.21 -8.86 16.04
N LEU A 118 -13.60 -10.08 16.41
CA LEU A 118 -12.68 -11.22 16.43
C LEU A 118 -12.13 -11.53 15.03
N GLY A 119 -12.99 -11.52 14.01
CA GLY A 119 -12.61 -11.73 12.62
C GLY A 119 -11.64 -10.66 12.12
N SER A 120 -11.93 -9.38 12.40
CA SER A 120 -11.04 -8.26 12.08
C SER A 120 -9.67 -8.41 12.74
N VAL A 121 -9.62 -8.78 14.03
CA VAL A 121 -8.37 -9.02 14.76
C VAL A 121 -7.59 -10.19 14.13
N ILE A 122 -8.27 -11.28 13.76
CA ILE A 122 -7.63 -12.42 13.09
C ILE A 122 -7.04 -12.01 11.73
N CYS A 123 -7.78 -11.22 10.93
CA CYS A 123 -7.28 -10.71 9.65
C CYS A 123 -6.04 -9.82 9.84
N LEU A 124 -6.07 -8.89 10.79
CA LEU A 124 -4.93 -8.03 11.12
C LEU A 124 -3.74 -8.83 11.66
N PHE A 125 -4.00 -9.88 12.44
CA PHE A 125 -2.95 -10.78 12.92
C PHE A 125 -2.31 -11.57 11.78
N GLY A 126 -3.11 -12.07 10.82
CA GLY A 126 -2.61 -12.69 9.59
C GLY A 126 -1.71 -11.75 8.78
N VAL A 127 -2.10 -10.48 8.67
CA VAL A 127 -1.24 -9.43 8.08
C VAL A 127 0.07 -9.29 8.84
N ALA A 128 0.03 -9.22 10.17
CA ALA A 128 1.22 -9.10 10.99
C ALA A 128 2.17 -10.29 10.78
N ILE A 129 1.65 -11.52 10.71
CA ILE A 129 2.47 -12.71 10.40
C ILE A 129 3.11 -12.57 9.00
N ILE A 130 2.33 -12.24 7.97
CA ILE A 130 2.83 -12.16 6.59
C ILE A 130 3.90 -11.08 6.45
N MET A 131 3.77 -9.95 7.15
CA MET A 131 4.75 -8.87 7.10
C MET A 131 6.00 -9.19 7.93
N PHE A 132 5.82 -9.62 9.18
CA PHE A 132 6.89 -9.70 10.18
C PHE A 132 7.52 -11.09 10.36
N ALA A 133 7.02 -12.13 9.69
CA ALA A 133 7.62 -13.46 9.77
C ALA A 133 9.12 -13.42 9.38
N PRO A 134 10.03 -13.91 10.25
CA PRO A 134 11.44 -14.05 9.94
C PRO A 134 11.62 -14.97 8.74
N ARG A 135 12.47 -14.57 7.81
CA ARG A 135 12.84 -15.39 6.64
C ARG A 135 14.32 -15.63 6.78
N GLU A 136 14.68 -16.88 7.07
CA GLU A 136 16.09 -17.25 7.00
C GLU A 136 16.56 -17.01 5.56
N ALA A 137 17.62 -16.21 5.45
CA ALA A 137 18.32 -16.03 4.18
C ALA A 137 18.89 -17.40 3.80
N GLY A 138 18.30 -18.04 2.80
CA GLY A 138 18.86 -19.22 2.16
C GLY A 138 20.09 -18.85 1.34
#